data_AF-A0A969M0E7-F1
#
_entry.id   AF-A0A969M0E7-F1
#
_cell.length_a   1.000
_cell.length_b   1.000
_cell.length_c   1.000
_cell.angle_alpha   90.00
_cell.angle_beta   90.00
_cell.angle_gamma   90.00
#
_symmetry.space_group_name_H-M   'P 1'
#
loop_
_entity.id
_entity.type
_entity.pdbx_description
1 polymer ?
#
loop_
_entity_poly.entity_id
_entity_poly.type
_entity_poly.pdbx_seq_one_letter_code
_entity_poly.pdbx_strand_id
1 'polypeptide(L)'
;MPTEKFRRQLRQESEKWWTEGLIDAALYEKLADRYQFNALEQDASNRFIAILMGLGAILLGLGVITFVAANWQEWTRSFKVLVLLSLFVSVNIAGFYLWRRSAHQRFQKLGHGLLILGALILGANMSLMSQMFHQSGNFYELLLAWGIGVAAMAYSLRLTSLGVMALLLIGNGYIPGWNAWLTGHSFSVWQLVVWHMPLIASVLFVPMAHWCRSRVIFGFTGVLIATSFVFNLRPLAGWWYKTLEAPGWVAAIAFTLPPLLLWSYSRAIWQLAPSHSPIPPPHPTP
;
A
#
# COMPACT_ATOMS: atom_id res chain seq x y z
N MET A 1 -5.30 32.75 11.84
CA MET A 1 -5.73 33.31 10.54
C MET A 1 -7.26 33.20 10.44
N PRO A 2 -7.97 34.21 9.93
CA PRO A 2 -9.42 34.18 9.77
C PRO A 2 -9.87 33.07 8.81
N THR A 3 -11.00 32.41 9.11
CA THR A 3 -11.55 31.30 8.33
C THR A 3 -11.92 31.72 6.90
N GLU A 4 -11.79 30.84 5.91
CA GLU A 4 -12.16 31.13 4.51
C GLU A 4 -13.62 31.60 4.37
N LYS A 5 -14.54 30.97 5.11
CA LYS A 5 -15.96 31.39 5.17
C LYS A 5 -16.11 32.84 5.62
N PHE A 6 -15.40 33.24 6.67
CA PHE A 6 -15.43 34.61 7.18
C PHE A 6 -14.85 35.59 6.16
N ARG A 7 -13.73 35.24 5.50
CA ARG A 7 -13.13 36.08 4.46
C ARG A 7 -14.06 36.29 3.27
N ARG A 8 -14.81 35.25 2.84
CA ARG A 8 -15.83 35.36 1.79
C ARG A 8 -17.01 36.26 2.20
N GLN A 9 -17.52 36.09 3.42
CA GLN A 9 -18.61 36.92 3.94
C GLN A 9 -18.17 38.39 4.09
N LEU A 10 -16.97 38.61 4.61
CA LEU A 10 -16.40 39.95 4.76
C LEU A 10 -16.23 40.65 3.41
N ARG A 11 -15.77 39.93 2.37
CA ARG A 11 -15.70 40.46 1.01
C ARG A 11 -17.08 40.94 0.54
N GLN A 12 -18.09 40.09 0.63
CA GLN A 12 -19.45 40.40 0.20
C GLN A 12 -20.05 41.61 0.93
N GLU A 13 -19.88 41.68 2.26
CA GLU A 13 -20.38 42.81 3.04
C GLU A 13 -19.56 44.09 2.77
N SER A 14 -18.24 44.00 2.63
CA SER A 14 -17.41 45.17 2.32
C SER A 14 -17.72 45.76 0.94
N GLU A 15 -18.08 44.93 -0.03
CA GLU A 15 -18.49 45.37 -1.37
C GLU A 15 -19.85 46.09 -1.32
N LYS A 16 -20.80 45.59 -0.51
CA LYS A 16 -22.05 46.30 -0.24
C LYS A 16 -21.81 47.64 0.43
N TRP A 17 -21.00 47.69 1.49
CA TRP A 17 -20.70 48.95 2.18
C TRP A 17 -20.06 49.98 1.28
N TRP A 18 -19.20 49.56 0.35
CA TRP A 18 -18.61 50.45 -0.65
C TRP A 18 -19.66 50.96 -1.64
N THR A 19 -20.53 50.08 -2.13
CA THR A 19 -21.62 50.42 -3.07
C THR A 19 -22.66 51.34 -2.43
N GLU A 20 -22.94 51.17 -1.14
CA GLU A 20 -23.83 52.01 -0.34
C GLU A 20 -23.18 53.34 0.10
N GLY A 21 -21.89 53.53 -0.18
CA GLY A 21 -21.14 54.74 0.19
C GLY A 21 -20.78 54.84 1.67
N LEU A 22 -20.95 53.76 2.44
CA LEU A 22 -20.59 53.69 3.88
C LEU A 22 -19.07 53.65 4.09
N ILE A 23 -18.31 53.14 3.11
CA ILE A 23 -16.85 53.11 3.15
C ILE A 23 -16.26 53.67 1.85
N ASP A 24 -15.10 54.31 1.97
CA ASP A 24 -14.34 54.85 0.84
C ASP A 24 -13.56 53.75 0.09
N ALA A 25 -13.29 53.96 -1.20
CA ALA A 25 -12.58 53.01 -2.06
C ALA A 25 -11.20 52.63 -1.51
N ALA A 26 -10.49 53.60 -0.93
CA ALA A 26 -9.18 53.38 -0.30
C ALA A 26 -9.25 52.46 0.94
N LEU A 27 -10.37 52.47 1.67
CA LEU A 27 -10.58 51.59 2.81
C LEU A 27 -10.92 50.17 2.35
N TYR A 28 -11.72 50.05 1.28
CA TYR A 28 -12.03 48.78 0.63
C TYR A 28 -10.77 48.08 0.12
N GLU A 29 -9.88 48.79 -0.59
CA GLU A 29 -8.61 48.20 -1.08
C GLU A 29 -7.73 47.71 0.08
N LYS A 30 -7.62 48.47 1.17
CA LYS A 30 -6.87 48.03 2.37
C LYS A 30 -7.45 46.77 3.01
N LEU A 31 -8.78 46.63 3.02
CA LEU A 31 -9.47 45.42 3.49
C LEU A 31 -9.20 44.24 2.55
N ALA A 32 -9.26 44.48 1.24
CA ALA A 32 -9.03 43.47 0.21
C ALA A 32 -7.59 42.93 0.24
N ASP A 33 -6.60 43.79 0.45
CA ASP A 33 -5.20 43.40 0.58
C ASP A 33 -4.95 42.68 1.92
N ARG A 34 -5.43 43.24 3.04
CA ARG A 34 -5.26 42.66 4.38
C ARG A 34 -5.87 41.26 4.52
N TYR A 35 -7.04 41.04 3.92
CA TYR A 35 -7.75 39.76 3.98
C TYR A 35 -7.58 38.91 2.71
N GLN A 36 -6.76 39.37 1.75
CA GLN A 36 -6.42 38.70 0.50
C GLN A 36 -7.64 38.19 -0.26
N PHE A 37 -8.59 39.08 -0.59
CA PHE A 37 -9.81 38.70 -1.30
C PHE A 37 -9.54 38.04 -2.67
N ASN A 38 -8.46 38.45 -3.35
CA ASN A 38 -8.03 37.89 -4.64
C ASN A 38 -7.55 36.43 -4.52
N ALA A 39 -6.99 36.04 -3.37
CA ALA A 39 -6.56 34.66 -3.14
C ALA A 39 -7.76 33.69 -3.07
N LEU A 40 -8.94 34.16 -2.62
CA LEU A 40 -10.16 33.34 -2.57
C LEU A 40 -10.66 32.96 -3.98
N GLU A 41 -10.55 33.88 -4.94
CA GLU A 41 -10.90 33.66 -6.34
C GLU A 41 -9.90 32.77 -7.05
N GLN A 42 -8.60 32.99 -6.80
CA GLN A 42 -7.54 32.14 -7.32
C GLN A 42 -7.67 30.70 -6.78
N ASP A 43 -7.99 30.51 -5.51
CA ASP A 43 -8.18 29.17 -4.93
C ASP A 43 -9.39 28.45 -5.54
N ALA A 44 -10.52 29.15 -5.75
CA ALA A 44 -11.71 28.59 -6.38
C ALA A 44 -11.46 28.21 -7.85
N SER A 45 -10.81 29.11 -8.61
CA SER A 45 -10.43 28.87 -10.01
C SER A 45 -9.43 27.71 -10.13
N ASN A 46 -8.39 27.69 -9.30
CA ASN A 46 -7.42 26.59 -9.26
C ASN A 46 -8.08 25.25 -8.94
N ARG A 47 -9.07 25.23 -8.04
CA ARG A 47 -9.83 24.01 -7.71
C ARG A 47 -10.71 23.57 -8.88
N PHE A 48 -11.36 24.50 -9.57
CA PHE A 48 -12.13 24.19 -10.77
C PHE A 48 -11.26 23.64 -11.89
N ILE A 49 -10.11 24.27 -12.16
CA ILE A 49 -9.11 23.79 -13.13
C ILE A 49 -8.61 22.39 -12.74
N ALA A 50 -8.33 22.15 -11.46
CA ALA A 50 -7.92 20.83 -10.97
C ALA A 50 -9.00 19.76 -11.18
N ILE A 51 -10.28 20.09 -10.98
CA ILE A 51 -11.41 19.19 -11.24
C ILE A 51 -11.51 18.90 -12.75
N LEU A 52 -11.41 19.93 -13.59
CA LEU A 52 -11.50 19.78 -15.05
C LEU A 52 -10.33 18.95 -15.59
N MET A 53 -9.10 19.19 -15.12
CA MET A 53 -7.94 18.36 -15.43
C MET A 53 -8.13 16.92 -14.95
N GLY A 54 -8.68 16.73 -13.75
CA GLY A 54 -8.99 15.40 -13.21
C GLY A 54 -10.01 14.64 -14.07
N LEU A 55 -11.10 15.31 -14.46
CA LEU A 55 -12.13 14.72 -15.33
C LEU A 55 -11.57 14.41 -16.72
N GLY A 56 -10.80 15.32 -17.31
CA GLY A 56 -10.12 15.11 -18.59
C GLY A 56 -9.17 13.92 -18.54
N ALA A 57 -8.38 13.78 -17.48
CA ALA A 57 -7.49 12.64 -17.28
C ALA A 57 -8.26 11.31 -17.14
N ILE A 58 -9.39 11.31 -16.43
CA ILE A 58 -10.26 10.12 -16.31
C ILE A 58 -10.83 9.74 -17.68
N LEU A 59 -11.41 10.70 -18.41
CA LEU A 59 -11.99 10.45 -19.73
C LEU A 59 -10.94 9.95 -20.73
N LEU A 60 -9.74 10.54 -20.72
CA LEU A 60 -8.64 10.10 -21.55
C LEU A 60 -8.20 8.67 -21.18
N GLY A 61 -8.09 8.38 -19.89
CA GLY A 61 -7.79 7.02 -19.39
C GLY A 61 -8.84 6.01 -19.84
N LEU A 62 -10.13 6.32 -19.72
CA LEU A 62 -11.22 5.48 -20.21
C LEU A 62 -11.17 5.30 -21.73
N GLY A 63 -10.85 6.36 -22.48
CA GLY A 63 -10.70 6.31 -23.92
C GLY A 63 -9.58 5.34 -24.34
N VAL A 64 -8.43 5.41 -23.69
CA VAL A 64 -7.30 4.49 -23.92
C VAL A 64 -7.70 3.04 -23.59
N ILE A 65 -8.34 2.81 -22.44
CA ILE A 65 -8.81 1.46 -22.05
C ILE A 65 -9.81 0.92 -23.07
N THR A 66 -10.78 1.73 -23.50
CA THR A 66 -11.80 1.34 -24.47
C THR A 66 -11.19 1.04 -25.83
N PHE A 67 -10.24 1.86 -26.29
CA PHE A 67 -9.52 1.63 -27.54
C PHE A 67 -8.74 0.31 -27.52
N VAL A 68 -8.00 0.05 -26.44
CA VAL A 68 -7.26 -1.21 -26.25
C VAL A 68 -8.23 -2.39 -26.22
N ALA A 69 -9.35 -2.28 -25.51
CA ALA A 69 -10.36 -3.33 -25.40
C ALA A 69 -11.02 -3.64 -26.75
N ALA A 70 -11.37 -2.61 -27.53
CA ALA A 70 -12.00 -2.76 -28.85
C ALA A 70 -11.08 -3.49 -29.85
N ASN A 71 -9.78 -3.20 -29.82
CA ASN A 71 -8.80 -3.83 -30.70
C ASN A 71 -8.21 -5.14 -30.12
N TRP A 72 -8.60 -5.52 -28.90
CA TRP A 72 -7.98 -6.63 -28.18
C TRP A 72 -8.11 -7.96 -28.91
N GLN A 73 -9.24 -8.22 -29.59
CA GLN A 73 -9.44 -9.51 -30.27
C GLN A 73 -8.54 -9.67 -31.50
N GLU A 74 -8.22 -8.58 -32.19
CA GLU A 74 -7.43 -8.61 -33.43
C GLU A 74 -5.92 -8.70 -33.16
N TRP A 75 -5.45 -8.25 -32.00
CA TRP A 75 -4.03 -8.22 -31.68
C TRP A 75 -3.42 -9.61 -31.48
N THR A 76 -2.22 -9.78 -32.03
CA THR A 76 -1.40 -10.98 -31.79
C THR A 76 -1.03 -11.10 -30.31
N ARG A 77 -0.79 -12.35 -29.85
CA ARG A 77 -0.41 -12.62 -28.45
C ARG A 77 0.84 -11.84 -28.03
N SER A 78 1.86 -11.77 -28.89
CA SER A 78 3.10 -11.05 -28.62
C SER A 78 2.88 -9.56 -28.40
N PHE A 79 2.00 -8.95 -29.20
CA PHE A 79 1.68 -7.53 -29.06
C PHE A 79 0.93 -7.24 -27.75
N LYS A 80 -0.02 -8.11 -27.36
CA LYS A 80 -0.70 -8.01 -26.05
C LYS A 80 0.30 -8.05 -24.90
N VAL A 81 1.25 -8.98 -24.92
CA VAL A 81 2.32 -9.06 -23.91
C VAL A 81 3.14 -7.78 -23.88
N LEU A 82 3.52 -7.25 -25.05
CA LEU A 82 4.30 -6.02 -25.14
C LEU A 82 3.56 -4.82 -24.52
N VAL A 83 2.27 -4.67 -24.82
CA VAL A 83 1.43 -3.59 -24.24
C VAL A 83 1.31 -3.74 -22.73
N LEU A 84 1.03 -4.94 -22.23
CA LEU A 84 0.92 -5.20 -20.79
C LEU A 84 2.25 -4.94 -20.06
N LEU A 85 3.37 -5.39 -20.61
CA LEU A 85 4.70 -5.16 -20.04
C LEU A 85 5.09 -3.68 -20.10
N SER A 86 4.84 -3.00 -21.22
CA SER A 86 5.10 -1.57 -21.37
C SER A 86 4.31 -0.76 -20.34
N LEU A 87 3.03 -1.10 -20.13
CA LEU A 87 2.20 -0.45 -19.11
C LEU A 87 2.77 -0.66 -17.70
N PHE A 88 3.15 -1.89 -17.36
CA PHE A 88 3.76 -2.19 -16.06
C PHE A 88 5.07 -1.44 -15.84
N VAL A 89 5.98 -1.45 -16.84
CA VAL A 89 7.29 -0.81 -16.75
C VAL A 89 7.14 0.71 -16.66
N SER A 90 6.31 1.33 -17.50
CA SER A 90 6.10 2.78 -17.52
C SER A 90 5.53 3.29 -16.20
N VAL A 91 4.53 2.62 -15.62
CA VAL A 91 3.92 3.00 -14.33
C VAL A 91 4.93 2.89 -13.20
N ASN A 92 5.73 1.82 -13.16
CA ASN A 92 6.75 1.64 -12.13
C ASN A 92 7.91 2.63 -12.25
N ILE A 93 8.38 2.92 -13.48
CA ILE A 93 9.41 3.93 -13.71
C ILE A 93 8.90 5.31 -13.29
N ALA A 94 7.69 5.68 -13.69
CA ALA A 94 7.08 6.95 -13.30
C ALA A 94 6.89 7.05 -11.78
N GLY A 95 6.42 5.97 -11.13
CA GLY A 95 6.28 5.88 -9.68
C GLY A 95 7.61 6.04 -8.95
N PHE A 96 8.64 5.34 -9.41
CA PHE A 96 9.99 5.41 -8.84
C PHE A 96 10.62 6.80 -9.01
N TYR A 97 10.49 7.39 -10.20
CA TYR A 97 11.00 8.73 -10.48
C TYR A 97 10.35 9.78 -9.59
N LEU A 98 9.02 9.76 -9.50
CA LEU A 98 8.25 10.72 -8.73
C LEU A 98 8.47 10.55 -7.22
N TRP A 99 8.64 9.31 -6.77
CA TRP A 99 8.98 8.98 -5.39
C TRP A 99 10.38 9.49 -5.01
N ARG A 100 11.39 9.28 -5.85
CA ARG A 100 12.80 9.53 -5.50
C ARG A 100 13.27 10.96 -5.74
N ARG A 101 12.78 11.65 -6.78
CA ARG A 101 13.28 12.97 -7.18
C ARG A 101 12.46 14.15 -6.70
N SER A 102 11.27 13.93 -6.14
CA SER A 102 10.43 15.08 -5.80
C SER A 102 10.75 15.64 -4.42
N ALA A 103 11.18 16.91 -4.38
CA ALA A 103 11.35 17.68 -3.14
C ALA A 103 10.00 18.05 -2.48
N HIS A 104 8.90 17.92 -3.22
CA HIS A 104 7.56 18.25 -2.76
C HIS A 104 6.82 16.99 -2.25
N GLN A 105 6.36 17.05 -0.99
CA GLN A 105 5.66 15.93 -0.32
C GLN A 105 4.45 15.40 -1.12
N ARG A 106 3.76 16.25 -1.88
CA ARG A 106 2.59 15.85 -2.69
C ARG A 106 2.95 14.85 -3.78
N PHE A 107 4.04 15.11 -4.50
CA PHE A 107 4.50 14.24 -5.58
C PHE A 107 5.12 12.95 -5.04
N GLN A 108 5.79 12.99 -3.88
CA GLN A 108 6.24 11.76 -3.22
C GLN A 108 5.06 10.84 -2.87
N LYS A 109 3.95 11.39 -2.38
CA LYS A 109 2.72 10.61 -2.12
C LYS A 109 2.12 10.01 -3.40
N LEU A 110 2.11 10.78 -4.49
CA LEU A 110 1.70 10.27 -5.80
C LEU A 110 2.61 9.14 -6.31
N GLY A 111 3.93 9.25 -6.10
CA GLY A 111 4.89 8.21 -6.45
C GLY A 111 4.64 6.90 -5.68
N HIS A 112 4.36 6.99 -4.37
CA HIS A 112 3.93 5.83 -3.59
C HIS A 112 2.65 5.19 -4.15
N GLY A 113 1.66 6.02 -4.51
CA GLY A 113 0.42 5.55 -5.13
C GLY A 113 0.66 4.84 -6.46
N LEU A 114 1.53 5.38 -7.32
CA LEU A 114 1.90 4.75 -8.59
C LEU A 114 2.64 3.43 -8.40
N LEU A 115 3.47 3.29 -7.37
CA LEU A 115 4.17 2.04 -7.09
C LEU A 115 3.20 0.95 -6.58
N ILE A 116 2.20 1.33 -5.77
CA ILE A 116 1.10 0.43 -5.39
C ILE A 116 0.26 0.06 -6.63
N LEU A 117 -0.03 1.03 -7.50
CA LEU A 117 -0.72 0.78 -8.76
C LEU A 117 0.10 -0.18 -9.64
N GLY A 118 1.41 0.00 -9.72
CA GLY A 118 2.33 -0.90 -10.42
C GLY A 118 2.26 -2.33 -9.87
N ALA A 119 2.17 -2.50 -8.56
CA ALA A 119 1.94 -3.79 -7.92
C ALA A 119 0.58 -4.40 -8.27
N LEU A 120 -0.48 -3.59 -8.43
CA LEU A 120 -1.79 -4.06 -8.90
C LEU A 120 -1.76 -4.47 -10.38
N ILE A 121 -1.09 -3.69 -11.22
CA ILE A 121 -0.91 -3.98 -12.65
C ILE A 121 -0.15 -5.30 -12.83
N LEU A 122 0.83 -5.60 -11.97
CA LEU A 122 1.52 -6.90 -11.99
C LEU A 122 0.53 -8.07 -11.89
N GLY A 123 -0.40 -8.02 -10.92
CA GLY A 123 -1.40 -9.07 -10.72
C GLY A 123 -2.39 -9.15 -11.89
N ALA A 124 -2.85 -8.00 -12.40
CA ALA A 124 -3.71 -7.95 -13.58
C ALA A 124 -3.03 -8.56 -14.81
N ASN A 125 -1.75 -8.23 -15.04
CA ASN A 125 -0.94 -8.80 -16.11
C ASN A 125 -0.78 -10.31 -15.96
N MET A 126 -0.47 -10.80 -14.75
CA MET A 126 -0.36 -12.24 -14.48
C MET A 126 -1.69 -12.98 -14.76
N SER A 127 -2.83 -12.40 -14.35
CA SER A 127 -4.16 -12.97 -14.61
C SER A 127 -4.50 -13.01 -16.10
N LEU A 128 -4.26 -11.91 -16.83
CA LEU A 128 -4.47 -11.84 -18.28
C LEU A 128 -3.55 -12.80 -19.04
N MET A 129 -2.31 -12.93 -18.60
CA MET A 129 -1.35 -13.88 -19.16
C MET A 129 -1.85 -15.32 -18.96
N SER A 130 -2.32 -15.66 -17.75
CA SER A 130 -2.89 -16.99 -17.45
C SER A 130 -4.04 -17.33 -18.39
N GLN A 131 -4.95 -16.37 -18.62
CA GLN A 131 -6.08 -16.54 -19.54
C GLN A 131 -5.61 -16.69 -21.00
N MET A 132 -4.68 -15.86 -21.45
CA MET A 132 -4.19 -15.85 -22.84
C MET A 132 -3.44 -17.14 -23.22
N PHE A 133 -2.73 -17.74 -22.26
CA PHE A 133 -1.98 -18.99 -22.47
C PHE A 133 -2.77 -20.24 -22.09
N HIS A 134 -4.06 -20.10 -21.76
CA HIS A 134 -4.92 -21.20 -21.30
C HIS A 134 -4.29 -22.01 -20.15
N GLN A 135 -3.54 -21.33 -19.27
CA GLN A 135 -2.93 -21.96 -18.12
C GLN A 135 -4.02 -22.24 -17.09
N SER A 136 -4.37 -23.51 -16.89
CA SER A 136 -5.29 -23.97 -15.87
C SER A 136 -4.58 -24.09 -14.51
N GLY A 137 -4.30 -22.94 -13.89
CA GLY A 137 -3.76 -22.86 -12.53
C GLY A 137 -4.85 -22.54 -11.52
N ASN A 138 -4.67 -22.99 -10.27
CA ASN A 138 -5.60 -22.59 -9.21
C ASN A 138 -5.41 -21.11 -8.86
N PHE A 139 -6.49 -20.46 -8.41
CA PHE A 139 -6.45 -19.05 -8.02
C PHE A 139 -5.42 -18.74 -6.92
N TYR A 140 -5.15 -19.70 -6.02
CA TYR A 140 -4.16 -19.51 -4.96
C TYR A 140 -2.72 -19.40 -5.50
N GLU A 141 -2.41 -20.10 -6.59
CA GLU A 141 -1.09 -20.07 -7.23
C GLU A 141 -0.81 -18.67 -7.78
N LEU A 142 -1.83 -18.05 -8.38
CA LEU A 142 -1.77 -16.66 -8.84
C LEU A 142 -1.53 -15.70 -7.67
N LEU A 143 -2.24 -15.85 -6.54
CA LEU A 143 -2.06 -15.00 -5.37
C LEU A 143 -0.66 -15.13 -4.76
N LEU A 144 -0.12 -16.34 -4.68
CA LEU A 144 1.23 -16.60 -4.17
C LEU A 144 2.30 -16.01 -5.11
N ALA A 145 2.21 -16.28 -6.41
CA ALA A 145 3.13 -15.74 -7.41
C ALA A 145 3.11 -14.20 -7.42
N TRP A 146 1.92 -13.62 -7.34
CA TRP A 146 1.74 -12.19 -7.28
C TRP A 146 2.33 -11.60 -6.00
N GLY A 147 2.04 -12.19 -4.84
CA GLY A 147 2.60 -11.76 -3.57
C GLY A 147 4.13 -11.83 -3.53
N ILE A 148 4.75 -12.85 -4.12
CA ILE A 148 6.21 -12.95 -4.27
C ILE A 148 6.75 -11.79 -5.14
N GLY A 149 6.09 -11.49 -6.26
CA GLY A 149 6.45 -10.37 -7.12
C GLY A 149 6.38 -9.02 -6.39
N VAL A 150 5.31 -8.79 -5.63
CA VAL A 150 5.15 -7.56 -4.82
C VAL A 150 6.17 -7.52 -3.68
N ALA A 151 6.51 -8.65 -3.07
CA ALA A 151 7.55 -8.73 -2.04
C ALA A 151 8.91 -8.31 -2.61
N ALA A 152 9.28 -8.77 -3.81
CA ALA A 152 10.51 -8.35 -4.48
C ALA A 152 10.57 -6.83 -4.73
N MET A 153 9.46 -6.23 -5.18
CA MET A 153 9.35 -4.78 -5.35
C MET A 153 9.50 -4.06 -4.01
N ALA A 154 8.87 -4.57 -2.97
CA ALA A 154 8.91 -3.99 -1.64
C ALA A 154 10.30 -4.06 -1.00
N TYR A 155 11.06 -5.14 -1.25
CA TYR A 155 12.46 -5.26 -0.89
C TYR A 155 13.34 -4.23 -1.60
N SER A 156 13.13 -4.06 -2.91
CA SER A 156 13.90 -3.10 -3.72
C SER A 156 13.63 -1.64 -3.31
N LEU A 157 12.40 -1.32 -2.93
CA LEU A 157 11.94 0.05 -2.68
C LEU A 157 11.88 0.40 -1.19
N ARG A 158 12.00 -0.61 -0.30
CA ARG A 158 11.85 -0.50 1.16
C ARG A 158 10.54 0.18 1.59
N LEU A 159 9.46 -0.09 0.84
CA LEU A 159 8.14 0.50 1.08
C LEU A 159 7.27 -0.43 1.92
N THR A 160 6.85 0.08 3.09
CA THR A 160 6.01 -0.65 4.03
C THR A 160 4.66 -1.04 3.43
N SER A 161 4.05 -0.18 2.61
CA SER A 161 2.75 -0.44 1.98
C SER A 161 2.79 -1.64 1.03
N LEU A 162 3.84 -1.74 0.21
CA LEU A 162 4.04 -2.87 -0.70
C LEU A 162 4.29 -4.17 0.10
N GLY A 163 5.02 -4.09 1.22
CA GLY A 163 5.22 -5.24 2.09
C GLY A 163 3.95 -5.76 2.74
N VAL A 164 3.09 -4.85 3.22
CA VAL A 164 1.77 -5.23 3.73
C VAL A 164 0.92 -5.84 2.62
N MET A 165 0.91 -5.27 1.41
CA MET A 165 0.18 -5.83 0.28
C MET A 165 0.65 -7.24 -0.08
N ALA A 166 1.97 -7.47 -0.18
CA ALA A 166 2.53 -8.80 -0.44
C ALA A 166 2.09 -9.83 0.62
N LEU A 167 2.07 -9.41 1.88
CA LEU A 167 1.71 -10.28 3.00
C LEU A 167 0.20 -10.60 3.00
N LEU A 168 -0.64 -9.62 2.66
CA LEU A 168 -2.08 -9.85 2.45
C LEU A 168 -2.32 -10.82 1.29
N LEU A 169 -1.62 -10.66 0.16
CA LEU A 169 -1.76 -11.55 -1.00
C LEU A 169 -1.36 -13.00 -0.65
N ILE A 170 -0.19 -13.18 -0.02
CA ILE A 170 0.28 -14.52 0.37
C ILE A 170 -0.61 -15.13 1.45
N GLY A 171 -1.05 -14.35 2.44
CA GLY A 171 -1.98 -14.81 3.47
C GLY A 171 -3.33 -15.26 2.90
N ASN A 172 -3.88 -14.52 1.93
CA ASN A 172 -5.12 -14.90 1.25
C ASN A 172 -4.94 -16.13 0.34
N GLY A 173 -3.78 -16.30 -0.29
CA GLY A 173 -3.46 -17.49 -1.08
C GLY A 173 -3.21 -18.74 -0.24
N TYR A 174 -2.77 -18.59 1.01
CA TYR A 174 -2.43 -19.73 1.87
C TYR A 174 -3.63 -20.64 2.18
N ILE A 175 -4.76 -20.09 2.62
CA ILE A 175 -5.92 -20.89 3.06
C ILE A 175 -6.50 -21.75 1.92
N PRO A 176 -6.76 -21.20 0.71
CA PRO A 176 -7.22 -22.02 -0.41
C PRO A 176 -6.17 -23.03 -0.88
N GLY A 177 -4.87 -22.68 -0.85
CA GLY A 177 -3.79 -23.62 -1.18
C GLY A 177 -3.71 -24.79 -0.21
N TRP A 178 -3.92 -24.53 1.08
CA TRP A 178 -4.03 -25.56 2.12
C TRP A 178 -5.22 -26.50 1.88
N ASN A 179 -6.38 -25.94 1.54
CA ASN A 179 -7.57 -26.74 1.22
C ASN A 179 -7.39 -27.59 -0.05
N ALA A 180 -6.69 -27.07 -1.06
CA ALA A 180 -6.40 -27.80 -2.30
C ALA A 180 -5.51 -29.04 -2.06
N TRP A 181 -4.66 -29.01 -1.02
CA TRP A 181 -3.89 -30.18 -0.62
C TRP A 181 -4.79 -31.27 -0.02
N LEU A 182 -5.76 -30.91 0.82
CA LEU A 182 -6.70 -31.87 1.43
C LEU A 182 -7.55 -32.60 0.40
N THR A 183 -7.89 -31.96 -0.72
CA THR A 183 -8.73 -32.54 -1.77
C THR A 183 -7.97 -33.46 -2.73
N GLY A 184 -6.69 -33.75 -2.49
CA GLY A 184 -5.92 -34.75 -3.24
C GLY A 184 -5.44 -34.30 -4.61
N HIS A 185 -5.27 -32.99 -4.84
CA HIS A 185 -4.63 -32.51 -6.06
C HIS A 185 -3.17 -32.98 -6.17
N SER A 186 -2.72 -33.23 -7.41
CA SER A 186 -1.37 -33.70 -7.73
C SER A 186 -0.27 -32.85 -7.10
N PHE A 187 0.85 -33.49 -6.75
CA PHE A 187 2.04 -32.83 -6.20
C PHE A 187 2.52 -31.70 -7.13
N SER A 188 2.56 -30.47 -6.60
CA SER A 188 3.00 -29.27 -7.31
C SER A 188 3.99 -28.47 -6.47
N VAL A 189 4.89 -27.72 -7.12
CA VAL A 189 5.83 -26.80 -6.44
C VAL A 189 5.07 -25.80 -5.55
N TRP A 190 3.90 -25.36 -5.98
CA TRP A 190 3.06 -24.46 -5.18
C TRP A 190 2.54 -25.09 -3.89
N GLN A 191 2.31 -26.41 -3.87
CA GLN A 191 1.94 -27.11 -2.64
C GLN A 191 3.13 -27.21 -1.69
N LEU A 192 4.35 -27.41 -2.20
CA LEU A 192 5.57 -27.38 -1.38
C LEU A 192 5.75 -26.01 -0.72
N VAL A 193 5.47 -24.95 -1.47
CA VAL A 193 5.47 -23.56 -0.99
C VAL A 193 4.43 -23.36 0.11
N VAL A 194 3.20 -23.84 -0.06
CA VAL A 194 2.14 -23.77 0.96
C VAL A 194 2.53 -24.55 2.23
N TRP A 195 3.11 -25.74 2.09
CA TRP A 195 3.50 -26.57 3.23
C TRP A 195 4.63 -25.93 4.05
N HIS A 196 5.62 -25.35 3.37
CA HIS A 196 6.74 -24.64 4.02
C HIS A 196 6.46 -23.15 4.26
N MET A 197 5.20 -22.69 4.15
CA MET A 197 4.86 -21.28 4.35
C MET A 197 5.36 -20.68 5.67
N PRO A 198 5.34 -21.37 6.83
CA PRO A 198 5.89 -20.81 8.06
C PRO A 198 7.38 -20.44 7.95
N LEU A 199 8.16 -21.25 7.24
CA LEU A 199 9.59 -21.01 7.01
C LEU A 199 9.80 -19.94 5.94
N ILE A 200 9.03 -19.97 4.85
CA ILE A 200 9.12 -18.96 3.79
C ILE A 200 8.72 -17.59 4.33
N ALA A 201 7.63 -17.51 5.11
CA ALA A 201 7.17 -16.27 5.70
C ALA A 201 8.18 -15.71 6.72
N SER A 202 8.83 -16.57 7.50
CA SER A 202 9.87 -16.12 8.44
C SER A 202 11.10 -15.59 7.69
N VAL A 203 11.62 -16.32 6.72
CA VAL A 203 12.80 -15.92 5.94
C VAL A 203 12.53 -14.69 5.08
N LEU A 204 11.33 -14.55 4.51
CA LEU A 204 11.00 -13.47 3.59
C LEU A 204 10.46 -12.22 4.29
N PHE A 205 9.64 -12.32 5.32
CA PHE A 205 8.98 -11.13 5.89
C PHE A 205 9.60 -10.63 7.19
N VAL A 206 10.34 -11.46 7.94
CA VAL A 206 11.04 -10.98 9.16
C VAL A 206 12.20 -10.05 8.79
N PRO A 207 13.15 -10.42 7.90
CA PRO A 207 14.21 -9.49 7.49
C PRO A 207 13.65 -8.24 6.83
N MET A 208 12.58 -8.40 6.05
CA MET A 208 11.87 -7.27 5.44
C MET A 208 11.25 -6.33 6.47
N ALA A 209 10.66 -6.85 7.56
CA ALA A 209 10.13 -6.03 8.63
C ALA A 209 11.21 -5.20 9.33
N HIS A 210 12.40 -5.78 9.53
CA HIS A 210 13.57 -5.07 10.02
C HIS A 210 14.05 -4.02 9.00
N TRP A 211 14.08 -4.37 7.72
CA TRP A 211 14.58 -3.48 6.66
C TRP A 211 13.68 -2.25 6.45
N CYS A 212 12.37 -2.44 6.51
CA CYS A 212 11.37 -1.37 6.45
C CYS A 212 11.12 -0.70 7.82
N ARG A 213 11.77 -1.17 8.90
CA ARG A 213 11.54 -0.76 10.30
C ARG A 213 10.04 -0.70 10.68
N SER A 214 9.24 -1.64 10.18
CA SER A 214 7.79 -1.61 10.31
C SER A 214 7.27 -2.65 11.31
N ARG A 215 6.59 -2.17 12.36
CA ARG A 215 5.89 -3.03 13.33
C ARG A 215 4.68 -3.74 12.72
N VAL A 216 4.06 -3.13 11.71
CA VAL A 216 2.88 -3.67 11.04
C VAL A 216 3.24 -4.92 10.25
N ILE A 217 4.32 -4.87 9.45
CA ILE A 217 4.80 -6.04 8.70
C ILE A 217 5.18 -7.16 9.67
N PHE A 218 5.92 -6.84 10.73
CA PHE A 218 6.32 -7.84 11.72
C PHE A 218 5.12 -8.52 12.39
N GLY A 219 4.11 -7.74 12.80
CA GLY A 219 2.89 -8.27 13.41
C GLY A 219 2.10 -9.18 12.48
N PHE A 220 1.83 -8.72 11.26
CA PHE A 220 1.16 -9.55 10.26
C PHE A 220 1.96 -10.80 9.88
N THR A 221 3.29 -10.70 9.84
CA THR A 221 4.19 -11.86 9.64
C THR A 221 4.02 -12.89 10.74
N GLY A 222 4.00 -12.45 12.01
CA GLY A 222 3.76 -13.33 13.14
C GLY A 222 2.41 -14.04 13.04
N VAL A 223 1.34 -13.32 12.68
CA VAL A 223 0.01 -13.90 12.48
C VAL A 223 0.01 -14.94 11.35
N LEU A 224 0.67 -14.64 10.22
CA LEU A 224 0.78 -15.56 9.10
C LEU A 224 1.55 -16.82 9.49
N ILE A 225 2.72 -16.69 10.13
CA ILE A 225 3.52 -17.83 10.60
C ILE A 225 2.70 -18.69 11.56
N ALA A 226 2.07 -18.08 12.56
CA ALA A 226 1.28 -18.78 13.55
C ALA A 226 0.09 -19.53 12.92
N THR A 227 -0.66 -18.84 12.06
CA THR A 227 -1.80 -19.43 11.35
C THR A 227 -1.34 -20.59 10.46
N SER A 228 -0.29 -20.38 9.67
CA SER A 228 0.24 -21.41 8.79
C SER A 228 0.76 -22.62 9.57
N PHE A 229 1.43 -22.40 10.70
CA PHE A 229 1.94 -23.47 11.56
C PHE A 229 0.80 -24.33 12.13
N VAL A 230 -0.26 -23.71 12.66
CA VAL A 230 -1.44 -24.46 13.17
C VAL A 230 -2.07 -25.31 12.08
N PHE A 231 -2.32 -24.71 10.92
CA PHE A 231 -2.95 -25.43 9.81
C PHE A 231 -2.07 -26.58 9.33
N ASN A 232 -0.76 -26.38 9.18
CA ASN A 232 0.19 -27.43 8.82
C ASN A 232 0.23 -28.60 9.81
N LEU A 233 0.00 -28.34 11.10
CA LEU A 233 -0.08 -29.37 12.13
C LEU A 233 -1.41 -30.11 12.16
N ARG A 234 -2.50 -29.58 11.58
CA ARG A 234 -3.83 -30.22 11.64
C ARG A 234 -3.91 -31.65 11.10
N PRO A 235 -3.26 -32.03 9.98
CA PRO A 235 -3.32 -33.39 9.46
C PRO A 235 -2.55 -34.38 10.34
N LEU A 236 -1.40 -33.93 10.87
CA LEU A 236 -0.63 -34.66 11.88
C LEU A 236 -1.44 -34.78 13.18
N ALA A 237 -2.16 -33.72 13.55
CA ALA A 237 -3.06 -33.71 14.68
C ALA A 237 -4.30 -34.58 14.45
N GLY A 238 -4.75 -34.85 13.23
CA GLY A 238 -5.82 -35.82 12.96
C GLY A 238 -5.43 -37.26 13.34
N TRP A 239 -4.15 -37.60 13.20
CA TRP A 239 -3.57 -38.84 13.75
C TRP A 239 -3.54 -38.78 15.29
N TRP A 240 -3.20 -37.61 15.85
CA TRP A 240 -3.17 -37.34 17.29
C TRP A 240 -4.55 -37.27 17.95
N TYR A 241 -5.58 -36.80 17.24
CA TYR A 241 -6.96 -36.60 17.72
C TYR A 241 -7.69 -37.93 17.91
N LYS A 242 -7.24 -38.96 17.16
CA LYS A 242 -7.64 -40.36 17.40
C LYS A 242 -7.00 -40.95 18.66
N THR A 243 -5.96 -40.33 19.23
CA THR A 243 -5.16 -40.86 20.35
C THR A 243 -5.19 -40.00 21.62
N LEU A 244 -5.41 -38.68 21.52
CA LEU A 244 -5.57 -37.73 22.64
C LEU A 244 -6.55 -36.62 22.24
N GLU A 245 -7.49 -36.27 23.13
CA GLU A 245 -8.44 -35.17 22.95
C GLU A 245 -7.71 -33.86 22.56
N ALA A 246 -8.30 -33.15 21.60
CA ALA A 246 -7.80 -31.94 20.93
C ALA A 246 -6.79 -31.07 21.73
N PRO A 247 -5.57 -30.82 21.22
CA PRO A 247 -4.62 -29.97 21.94
C PRO A 247 -4.96 -28.48 21.74
N GLY A 248 -5.85 -27.94 22.58
CA GLY A 248 -6.16 -26.50 22.64
C GLY A 248 -4.91 -25.60 22.83
N TRP A 249 -3.80 -26.17 23.32
CA TRP A 249 -2.52 -25.50 23.46
C TRP A 249 -1.89 -25.07 22.13
N VAL A 250 -2.14 -25.78 21.02
CA VAL A 250 -1.61 -25.41 19.69
C VAL A 250 -2.26 -24.11 19.20
N ALA A 251 -3.57 -23.98 19.38
CA ALA A 251 -4.30 -22.74 19.10
C ALA A 251 -3.84 -21.62 20.05
N ALA A 252 -3.67 -21.91 21.33
CA ALA A 252 -3.19 -20.94 22.31
C ALA A 252 -1.81 -20.38 21.95
N ILE A 253 -0.85 -21.23 21.57
CA ILE A 253 0.49 -20.79 21.12
C ILE A 253 0.38 -19.92 19.87
N ALA A 254 -0.47 -20.28 18.91
CA ALA A 254 -0.62 -19.52 17.68
C ALA A 254 -1.25 -18.14 17.87
N PHE A 255 -2.19 -17.99 18.80
CA PHE A 255 -2.77 -16.69 19.11
C PHE A 255 -1.90 -15.85 20.04
N THR A 256 -1.03 -16.46 20.85
CA THR A 256 -0.17 -15.74 21.81
C THR A 256 1.19 -15.35 21.25
N LEU A 257 1.75 -16.09 20.29
CA LEU A 257 3.04 -15.79 19.66
C LEU A 257 3.10 -14.42 18.96
N PRO A 258 2.13 -14.03 18.12
CA PRO A 258 2.23 -12.76 17.38
C PRO A 258 2.22 -11.52 18.30
N PRO A 259 1.34 -11.43 19.32
CA PRO A 259 1.41 -10.35 20.32
C PRO A 259 2.72 -10.32 21.11
N LEU A 260 3.24 -11.48 21.50
CA LEU A 260 4.46 -11.60 22.31
C LEU A 260 5.71 -11.20 21.51
N LEU A 261 5.77 -11.62 20.24
CA LEU A 261 6.79 -11.19 19.30
C LEU A 261 6.74 -9.67 19.08
N LEU A 262 5.56 -9.09 18.84
CA LEU A 262 5.39 -7.63 18.69
C LEU A 262 5.88 -6.84 19.91
N TRP A 263 5.59 -7.35 21.10
CA TRP A 263 6.07 -6.76 22.35
C TRP A 263 7.60 -6.79 22.45
N SER A 264 8.23 -7.93 22.13
CA SER A 264 9.70 -8.06 22.12
C SER A 264 10.37 -7.14 21.09
N TYR A 265 9.80 -7.04 19.89
CA TYR A 265 10.29 -6.20 18.80
C TYR A 265 10.25 -4.71 19.16
N SER A 266 9.22 -4.29 19.89
CA SER A 266 9.09 -2.90 20.34
C SER A 266 10.24 -2.50 21.27
N ARG A 267 10.69 -3.37 22.18
CA ARG A 267 11.76 -3.08 23.15
C ARG A 267 13.14 -2.97 22.50
N ALA A 268 13.44 -3.80 21.50
CA ALA A 268 14.74 -3.82 20.82
C ALA A 268 15.04 -2.53 20.02
N ILE A 269 14.03 -1.93 19.39
CA ILE A 269 14.20 -0.68 18.61
C ILE A 269 14.48 0.53 19.53
N TRP A 270 13.92 0.54 20.74
CA TRP A 270 14.10 1.67 21.68
C TRP A 270 15.44 1.65 22.44
N GLN A 271 16.15 0.52 22.48
CA GLN A 271 17.49 0.43 23.08
C GLN A 271 18.61 0.89 22.13
N LEU A 272 18.35 0.95 20.82
CA LEU A 272 19.30 1.38 19.79
C LEU A 272 19.20 2.87 19.43
N ALA A 273 18.23 3.61 19.99
CA ALA A 273 18.26 5.07 19.95
C ALA A 273 19.34 5.52 20.94
N PRO A 274 20.32 6.37 20.53
CA PRO A 274 21.30 6.87 21.48
C PRO A 274 20.55 7.58 22.59
N SER A 275 20.71 7.10 23.82
CA SER A 275 20.32 7.84 25.01
C SER A 275 20.96 9.22 24.90
N HIS A 276 20.17 10.28 24.73
CA HIS A 276 20.67 11.61 25.02
C HIS A 276 21.11 11.59 26.49
N SER A 277 22.41 11.50 26.71
CA SER A 277 23.03 11.70 28.02
C SER A 277 22.58 13.07 28.52
N PRO A 278 21.97 13.17 29.72
CA PRO A 278 21.62 14.47 30.28
C PRO A 278 22.90 15.31 30.40
N ILE A 279 22.86 16.51 29.83
CA ILE A 279 23.93 17.51 29.94
C ILE A 279 24.14 17.78 31.45
N PRO A 280 25.36 17.61 32.01
CA PRO A 280 25.61 17.92 33.40
C PRO A 280 25.39 19.42 33.65
N PRO A 281 24.83 19.82 34.82
CA PRO A 281 24.59 21.22 35.13
C PRO A 281 25.93 21.99 35.16
N PRO A 282 25.95 23.26 34.72
CA PRO A 282 27.16 24.06 34.73
C PRO A 282 27.65 24.25 36.17
N HIS A 283 28.93 23.95 36.40
CA HIS A 283 29.59 24.22 37.67
C HIS A 283 29.56 25.73 37.96
N PRO A 284 29.23 26.17 39.19
CA PRO A 284 29.41 27.56 39.58
C PRO A 284 30.91 27.85 39.63
N THR A 285 31.36 28.79 38.79
CA THR A 285 32.71 29.35 38.87
C THR A 285 32.84 30.23 40.12
N PRO A 286 33.99 30.21 40.80
CA PRO A 286 34.26 31.00 42.01
C PRO A 286 34.35 32.50 41.75
#